data_AF-A0A432DRZ9-F1
#
_entry.id   AF-A0A432DRZ9-F1
#
_cell.length_a   1.000
_cell.length_b   1.000
_cell.length_c   1.000
_cell.angle_alpha   90.00
_cell.angle_beta   90.00
_cell.angle_gamma   90.00
#
_symmetry.space_group_name_H-M   'P 1'
#
loop_
_entity.id
_entity.type
_entity.pdbx_description
1 polymer ?
#
loop_
_entity_poly.entity_id
_entity_poly.type
_entity_poly.pdbx_seq_one_letter_code
_entity_poly.pdbx_strand_id
1 'polypeptide(L)'
;MEDGEYKYWYNNGDLRIVGNYALGKRINKWIYYFSTSEISENALASAVKGWMEYEYIYKDEFPLVRKRWNTSGEIEYIEYTLKNQLIKFPLTEEMILKYSAERYENTIKEKKTEAEKKNLKRKS
;
A
#
# COMPACT_ATOMS: atom_id res chain seq x y z
N MET A 1 -23.59 4.32 -7.78
CA MET A 1 -22.53 3.31 -7.70
C MET A 1 -23.11 2.12 -6.98
N GLU A 2 -22.96 0.93 -7.55
CA GLU A 2 -23.42 -0.30 -6.89
C GLU A 2 -22.48 -0.64 -5.73
N ASP A 3 -23.04 -1.26 -4.71
CA ASP A 3 -22.30 -1.74 -3.56
C ASP A 3 -21.45 -2.94 -3.96
N GLY A 4 -20.20 -2.96 -3.53
CA GLY A 4 -19.25 -4.03 -3.85
C GLY A 4 -17.90 -3.54 -4.33
N GLU A 5 -17.15 -4.47 -4.93
CA GLU A 5 -15.79 -4.24 -5.38
C GLU A 5 -15.75 -3.29 -6.57
N TYR A 6 -14.93 -2.25 -6.46
CA TYR A 6 -14.62 -1.33 -7.54
C TYR A 6 -13.21 -1.58 -8.03
N LYS A 7 -13.06 -1.71 -9.35
CA LYS A 7 -11.77 -1.78 -10.02
C LYS A 7 -11.74 -0.80 -11.18
N TYR A 8 -10.61 -0.14 -11.36
CA TYR A 8 -10.36 0.76 -12.47
C TYR A 8 -8.97 0.48 -13.04
N TRP A 9 -8.84 0.54 -14.36
CA TRP A 9 -7.62 0.20 -15.08
C TRP A 9 -7.14 1.39 -15.91
N TYR A 10 -5.84 1.46 -16.15
CA TYR A 10 -5.23 2.35 -17.14
C TYR A 10 -5.58 1.88 -18.56
N ASN A 11 -5.38 2.75 -19.57
CA ASN A 11 -5.65 2.43 -20.97
C ASN A 11 -4.81 1.26 -21.50
N ASN A 12 -3.66 1.00 -20.87
CA ASN A 12 -2.78 -0.11 -21.19
C ASN A 12 -3.22 -1.45 -20.55
N GLY A 13 -4.30 -1.45 -19.76
CA GLY A 13 -4.82 -2.64 -19.08
C GLY A 13 -4.27 -2.87 -17.66
N ASP A 14 -3.35 -2.04 -17.16
CA ASP A 14 -2.85 -2.16 -15.79
C ASP A 14 -3.93 -1.76 -14.78
N LEU A 15 -4.03 -2.51 -13.67
CA LEU A 15 -4.90 -2.12 -12.55
C LEU A 15 -4.40 -0.79 -11.97
N ARG A 16 -5.28 0.21 -11.92
CA ARG A 16 -5.01 1.56 -11.42
C ARG A 16 -5.59 1.78 -10.03
N ILE A 17 -6.81 1.30 -9.78
CA ILE A 17 -7.51 1.50 -8.51
C ILE A 17 -8.28 0.23 -8.16
N VAL A 18 -8.25 -0.16 -6.90
CA VAL A 18 -9.15 -1.16 -6.34
C VAL A 18 -9.66 -0.70 -4.98
N GLY A 19 -10.94 -0.95 -4.70
CA GLY A 19 -11.57 -0.60 -3.44
C GLY A 19 -12.97 -1.17 -3.35
N ASN A 20 -13.73 -0.75 -2.35
CA ASN A 20 -15.11 -1.18 -2.15
C ASN A 20 -16.03 0.01 -1.91
N TYR A 21 -17.25 -0.06 -2.43
CA TYR A 21 -18.36 0.84 -2.12
C TYR A 21 -19.40 0.14 -1.26
N ALA A 22 -20.03 0.90 -0.36
CA ALA A 22 -21.28 0.54 0.30
C ALA A 22 -22.16 1.79 0.42
N LEU A 23 -23.44 1.66 0.09
CA LEU A 23 -24.41 2.74 -0.04
C LEU A 23 -23.88 3.91 -0.90
N GLY A 24 -23.18 3.58 -1.98
CA GLY A 24 -22.55 4.56 -2.87
C GLY A 24 -21.33 5.30 -2.28
N LYS A 25 -20.81 4.89 -1.11
CA LYS A 25 -19.69 5.53 -0.40
C LYS A 25 -18.48 4.62 -0.32
N ARG A 26 -17.27 5.19 -0.42
CA ARG A 26 -16.01 4.44 -0.28
C ARG A 26 -15.86 3.91 1.12
N ILE A 27 -15.61 2.61 1.24
CA ILE A 27 -15.38 1.94 2.53
C ILE A 27 -14.05 1.20 2.52
N ASN A 28 -13.51 0.96 3.72
CA ASN A 28 -12.32 0.13 3.94
C ASN A 28 -11.10 0.60 3.14
N LYS A 29 -10.30 -0.35 2.63
CA LYS A 29 -9.06 -0.09 1.93
C LYS A 29 -9.31 0.26 0.46
N TRP A 30 -8.62 1.30 0.01
CA TRP A 30 -8.56 1.72 -1.37
C TRP A 30 -7.09 1.80 -1.78
N ILE A 31 -6.72 1.03 -2.79
CA ILE A 31 -5.35 0.93 -3.27
C ILE A 31 -5.27 1.59 -4.62
N TYR A 32 -4.29 2.47 -4.78
CA TYR A 32 -3.97 3.16 -6.02
C TYR A 32 -2.60 2.70 -6.48
N TYR A 33 -2.56 2.18 -7.70
CA TYR A 33 -1.34 1.76 -8.35
C TYR A 33 -0.90 2.84 -9.33
N PHE A 34 0.40 3.00 -9.43
CA PHE A 34 1.02 3.86 -10.43
C PHE A 34 1.55 2.98 -11.57
N SER A 35 1.23 3.33 -12.82
CA SER A 35 1.75 2.59 -13.97
C SER A 35 3.15 3.09 -14.34
N THR A 36 4.09 2.16 -14.34
CA THR A 36 5.49 2.39 -14.75
C THR A 36 5.64 2.64 -16.24
N SER A 37 4.65 2.26 -17.06
CA SER A 37 4.61 2.56 -18.50
C SER A 37 4.53 4.05 -18.79
N GLU A 38 4.12 4.88 -17.83
CA GLU A 38 4.14 6.34 -17.97
C GLU A 38 5.53 6.95 -17.74
N ILE A 39 6.54 6.19 -17.26
CA ILE A 39 7.84 6.74 -16.84
C ILE A 39 8.95 6.63 -17.90
N SER A 40 9.01 5.61 -18.78
CA SER A 40 10.05 5.62 -19.83
C SER A 40 9.86 4.59 -20.95
N GLU A 41 10.23 4.99 -22.17
CA GLU A 41 10.50 4.12 -23.33
C GLU A 41 11.64 3.08 -23.10
N ASN A 42 12.31 3.09 -21.94
CA ASN A 42 13.53 2.30 -21.69
C ASN A 42 13.49 1.41 -20.43
N ALA A 43 12.35 1.24 -19.77
CA ALA A 43 12.24 0.30 -18.65
C ALA A 43 12.06 -1.13 -19.18
N LEU A 44 13.09 -1.97 -18.97
CA LEU A 44 13.18 -3.35 -19.46
C LEU A 44 11.89 -4.16 -19.19
N ALA A 45 11.29 -4.61 -20.28
CA ALA A 45 10.06 -5.37 -20.35
C ALA A 45 10.21 -6.78 -19.77
N SER A 46 10.17 -6.90 -18.45
CA SER A 46 9.95 -8.18 -17.79
C SER A 46 9.21 -7.95 -16.47
N ALA A 47 7.88 -8.02 -16.54
CA ALA A 47 6.93 -8.00 -15.43
C ALA A 47 6.72 -6.64 -14.73
N VAL A 48 6.51 -5.56 -15.48
CA VAL A 48 6.13 -4.27 -14.89
C VAL A 48 4.64 -4.23 -14.54
N LYS A 49 4.30 -4.91 -13.43
CA LYS A 49 3.03 -4.74 -12.73
C LYS A 49 3.17 -3.44 -11.92
N GLY A 50 2.35 -2.43 -12.19
CA GLY A 50 2.44 -1.12 -11.51
C GLY A 50 2.63 -1.26 -9.99
N TRP A 51 3.45 -0.38 -9.38
CA TRP A 51 3.64 -0.43 -7.93
C TRP A 51 2.46 0.22 -7.21
N MET A 52 2.16 -0.29 -6.01
CA MET A 52 1.22 0.38 -5.12
C MET A 52 1.84 1.71 -4.72
N GLU A 53 1.14 2.80 -5.00
CA GLU A 53 1.62 4.14 -4.76
C GLU A 53 0.94 4.72 -3.52
N TYR A 54 -0.38 4.60 -3.47
CA TYR A 54 -1.17 5.05 -2.33
C TYR A 54 -2.07 3.95 -1.79
N GLU A 55 -2.20 3.92 -0.46
CA GLU A 55 -3.22 3.16 0.23
C GLU A 55 -4.03 4.12 1.10
N TYR A 56 -5.34 4.12 0.92
CA TYR A 56 -6.28 4.88 1.73
C TYR A 56 -7.13 3.91 2.56
N ILE A 57 -7.33 4.26 3.83
CA ILE A 57 -8.29 3.57 4.70
C ILE A 57 -9.41 4.55 4.96
N TYR A 58 -10.60 4.25 4.44
CA TYR A 58 -11.79 5.07 4.63
C TYR A 58 -12.57 4.60 5.86
N LYS A 59 -13.01 5.58 6.65
CA LYS A 59 -13.93 5.38 7.77
C LYS A 59 -14.95 6.52 7.76
N ASP A 60 -16.23 6.18 7.79
CA ASP A 60 -17.32 7.16 7.82
C ASP A 60 -17.21 8.20 6.69
N GLU A 61 -16.90 7.75 5.47
CA GLU A 61 -16.71 8.55 4.24
C GLU A 61 -15.40 9.33 4.13
N PHE A 62 -14.65 9.48 5.22
CA PHE A 62 -13.40 10.23 5.22
C PHE A 62 -12.19 9.32 5.07
N PRO A 63 -11.16 9.72 4.29
CA PRO A 63 -9.88 9.03 4.27
C PRO A 63 -9.20 9.21 5.63
N LEU A 64 -9.40 8.23 6.50
CA LEU A 64 -8.85 8.17 7.85
C LEU A 64 -7.33 8.12 7.81
N VAL A 65 -6.80 7.30 6.91
CA VAL A 65 -5.37 7.06 6.74
C VAL A 65 -5.02 7.18 5.27
N ARG A 66 -3.92 7.85 4.98
CA ARG A 66 -3.26 7.84 3.69
C ARG A 66 -1.83 7.36 3.88
N LYS A 67 -1.42 6.37 3.09
CA LYS A 67 -0.05 5.88 3.06
C LYS A 67 0.54 6.13 1.71
N ARG A 68 1.81 6.53 1.69
CA ARG A 68 2.64 6.57 0.49
C ARG A 68 3.64 5.43 0.56
N TRP A 69 3.74 4.69 -0.54
CA TRP A 69 4.72 3.65 -0.71
C TRP A 69 5.76 4.08 -1.75
N ASN A 70 7.03 3.75 -1.51
CA ASN A 70 8.10 3.93 -2.49
C ASN A 70 8.14 2.74 -3.47
N THR A 71 9.01 2.89 -4.46
CA THR A 71 9.26 1.90 -5.51
C THR A 71 9.82 0.58 -4.99
N SER A 72 10.50 0.60 -3.83
CA SER A 72 10.99 -0.58 -3.10
C SER A 72 9.89 -1.30 -2.30
N GLY A 73 8.67 -0.73 -2.23
CA GLY A 73 7.56 -1.28 -1.47
C GLY A 73 7.62 -1.00 0.04
N GLU A 74 8.36 0.04 0.45
CA GLU A 74 8.41 0.54 1.82
C GLU A 74 7.50 1.76 1.98
N ILE A 75 7.00 2.00 3.19
CA ILE A 75 6.13 3.15 3.47
C ILE A 75 6.99 4.39 3.68
N GLU A 76 6.81 5.41 2.84
CA GLU A 76 7.51 6.70 2.95
C GLU A 76 6.86 7.64 3.96
N TYR A 77 5.53 7.58 4.09
CA TYR A 77 4.80 8.28 5.16
C TYR A 77 3.40 7.70 5.38
N ILE A 78 2.88 7.95 6.58
CA ILE A 78 1.48 7.73 6.95
C ILE A 78 0.91 9.06 7.45
N GLU A 79 -0.17 9.50 6.82
CA GLU A 79 -0.95 10.69 7.20
C GLU A 79 -2.31 10.24 7.72
N TYR A 80 -2.80 10.95 8.73
CA TYR A 80 -4.11 10.71 9.30
C TYR A 80 -4.96 11.97 9.21
N THR A 81 -6.24 11.82 8.86
CA THR A 81 -7.20 12.93 8.88
C THR A 81 -8.12 12.79 10.09
N LEU A 82 -7.94 13.64 11.10
CA LEU A 82 -8.87 13.75 12.25
C LEU A 82 -9.65 15.05 12.11
N LYS A 83 -10.98 15.00 11.98
CA LYS A 83 -11.86 16.19 12.04
C LYS A 83 -11.36 17.34 11.14
N ASN A 84 -11.03 17.04 9.88
CA ASN A 84 -10.49 17.98 8.88
C ASN A 84 -9.11 18.59 9.20
N GLN A 85 -8.36 18.03 10.16
CA GLN A 85 -6.95 18.36 10.38
C GLN A 85 -6.07 17.19 9.94
N LEU A 86 -5.08 17.52 9.11
CA LEU A 86 -4.07 16.57 8.65
C LEU A 86 -2.99 16.46 9.72
N ILE A 87 -2.89 15.29 10.34
CA ILE A 87 -1.89 14.99 11.37
C ILE A 87 -0.89 14.01 10.76
N LYS A 88 0.36 14.47 10.62
CA LYS A 88 1.48 13.63 10.20
C LYS A 88 2.12 13.03 11.44
N PHE A 89 2.09 11.70 11.55
CA PHE A 89 2.73 10.99 12.65
C PHE A 89 4.15 10.55 12.26
N PRO A 90 5.06 10.37 13.24
CA PRO A 90 6.32 9.67 12.98
C PRO A 90 6.03 8.24 12.53
N LEU A 91 6.82 7.74 11.57
CA LEU A 91 6.79 6.35 11.09
C LEU A 91 7.38 5.38 12.12
N THR A 92 6.73 5.25 13.28
CA THR A 92 7.11 4.27 14.29
C THR A 92 6.67 2.87 13.88
N GLU A 93 7.37 1.83 14.36
CA GLU A 93 7.02 0.44 14.10
C GLU A 93 5.58 0.11 14.52
N GLU A 94 5.13 0.63 15.66
CA GLU A 94 3.76 0.45 16.15
C GLU A 94 2.72 1.03 15.19
N MET A 95 2.97 2.25 14.67
CA MET A 95 2.04 2.92 13.75
C MET A 95 2.01 2.24 12.39
N ILE A 96 3.16 1.76 11.93
CA ILE A 96 3.24 0.93 10.72
C ILE A 96 2.43 -0.34 10.96
N LEU A 97 2.68 -1.10 12.03
CA LEU A 97 1.96 -2.35 12.35
C LEU A 97 0.44 -2.16 12.43
N LYS A 98 -0.01 -1.14 13.17
CA LYS A 98 -1.44 -0.84 13.35
C LYS A 98 -2.19 -0.70 12.04
N TYR A 99 -1.54 -0.18 11.00
CA TYR A 99 -2.20 0.09 9.72
C TYR A 99 -1.73 -0.82 8.58
N SER A 100 -0.60 -1.52 8.68
CA SER A 100 -0.02 -2.38 7.63
C SER A 100 -0.51 -3.82 7.75
N ALA A 101 -1.79 -4.04 7.53
CA ALA A 101 -2.48 -5.28 7.86
C ALA A 101 -2.08 -6.54 7.04
N GLU A 102 -0.93 -6.60 6.36
CA GLU A 102 -0.42 -7.87 5.77
C GLU A 102 1.03 -7.76 5.26
N ARG A 103 1.34 -6.78 4.40
CA ARG A 103 2.64 -6.72 3.70
C ARG A 103 3.83 -6.50 4.63
N TYR A 104 3.70 -5.59 5.59
CA TYR A 104 4.78 -5.32 6.55
C TYR A 104 4.95 -6.47 7.55
N GLU A 105 3.85 -7.07 8.02
CA GLU A 105 3.93 -8.28 8.85
C GLU A 105 4.70 -9.40 8.13
N ASN A 106 4.44 -9.59 6.83
CA ASN A 106 5.18 -10.54 6.00
C ASN A 106 6.65 -10.15 5.88
N THR A 107 6.98 -8.88 5.64
CA THR A 107 8.37 -8.40 5.62
C THR A 107 9.09 -8.62 6.96
N ILE A 108 8.43 -8.41 8.10
CA ILE A 108 9.00 -8.67 9.42
C ILE A 108 9.21 -10.17 9.63
N LYS A 109 8.26 -11.01 9.21
CA LYS A 109 8.41 -12.47 9.25
C LYS A 109 9.60 -12.92 8.40
N GLU A 110 9.71 -12.43 7.16
CA GLU A 110 10.83 -12.71 6.25
C GLU A 110 12.18 -12.30 6.86
N LYS A 111 12.29 -11.07 7.37
CA LYS A 111 13.52 -10.56 8.03
C LYS A 111 13.91 -11.41 9.25
N LYS A 112 12.95 -11.84 10.07
CA LYS A 112 13.20 -12.73 11.21
C LYS A 112 13.71 -14.09 10.74
N THR A 113 13.07 -14.69 9.74
CA THR A 113 13.48 -15.98 9.16
C THR A 113 14.87 -15.90 8.53
N GLU A 114 15.23 -14.81 7.85
CA GLU A 114 16.58 -14.60 7.32
C GLU A 114 17.64 -14.46 8.41
N ALA A 115 17.33 -13.73 9.49
CA ALA A 115 18.22 -13.59 10.64
C ALA A 115 18.48 -14.93 11.33
N GLU A 116 17.46 -15.75 11.50
CA GLU A 116 17.56 -17.11 12.06
C GLU A 116 18.45 -18.01 11.20
N LYS A 117 18.23 -18.01 9.87
CA LYS A 117 19.06 -18.74 8.91
C LYS A 117 20.53 -18.30 8.96
N LYS A 118 20.78 -16.99 9.08
CA LYS A 118 22.14 -16.44 9.18
C LYS A 118 22.84 -16.85 10.48
N ASN A 119 22.10 -16.92 11.58
CA ASN A 119 22.63 -17.35 12.87
C ASN A 119 22.93 -18.86 12.89
N LEU A 120 22.12 -19.68 12.22
CA LEU A 120 22.38 -21.12 12.10
C LEU A 120 23.65 -21.40 11.26
N LYS A 121 23.84 -20.67 10.15
CA LYS A 121 25.04 -20.79 9.30
C LYS A 121 26.34 -20.32 9.97
N ARG A 122 26.26 -19.46 10.99
CA ARG A 122 27.43 -19.00 11.76
C ARG A 122 27.81 -19.96 12.90
N LYS A 123 26.92 -20.88 13.26
CA LYS A 123 27.11 -21.87 14.33
C LYS A 123 27.48 -23.27 13.79
N SER A 124 27.58 -23.42 12.47
CA SER A 124 28.03 -24.62 11.77
C SER A 124 29.38 -24.36 11.12
#